data_AF-K1S2A3-F1
#
_entry.id   AF-K1S2A3-F1
#
_cell.length_a   1.000
_cell.length_b   1.000
_cell.length_c   1.000
_cell.angle_alpha   90.00
_cell.angle_beta   90.00
_cell.angle_gamma   90.00
#
_symmetry.space_group_name_H-M   'P 1'
#
loop_
_entity.id
_entity.type
_entity.pdbx_description
1 polymer ?
#
loop_
_entity_poly.entity_id
_entity_poly.type
_entity_poly.pdbx_seq_one_letter_code
_entity_poly.pdbx_strand_id
1 'polypeptide(L)'
;MGIAVKCARVGNKILSFIAMVLVLIMLLYGGYSLWNTIMIYRGAFSSNDLLKYQPTGDGPNSITLGELMKLNKDVVGWIKIFDTHISYPVV
;
A
#
# COMPACT_ATOMS: atom_id res chain seq x y z
N MET A 1 23.53 -49.57 19.00
CA MET A 1 22.71 -48.70 18.12
C MET A 1 23.54 -48.31 16.91
N GLY A 2 23.20 -48.81 15.72
CA GLY A 2 24.05 -48.73 14.52
C GLY A 2 24.28 -47.31 14.01
N ILE A 3 25.43 -47.09 13.37
CA ILE A 3 25.88 -45.81 12.80
C ILE A 3 24.81 -45.23 11.85
N ALA A 4 24.14 -46.08 11.07
CA ALA A 4 23.05 -45.69 10.17
C ALA A 4 21.89 -44.97 10.89
N VAL A 5 21.51 -45.40 12.10
CA VAL A 5 20.42 -44.77 12.88
C VAL A 5 20.83 -43.39 13.39
N LYS A 6 22.12 -43.21 13.73
CA LYS A 6 22.64 -41.89 14.13
C LYS A 6 22.67 -40.93 12.95
N CYS A 7 23.15 -41.38 11.78
CA CYS A 7 23.16 -40.58 10.55
C CYS A 7 21.76 -40.14 10.11
N ALA A 8 20.78 -41.06 10.16
CA ALA A 8 19.39 -40.74 9.82
C ALA A 8 18.78 -39.66 10.73
N ARG A 9 19.04 -39.71 12.05
CA ARG A 9 18.55 -38.66 12.97
C ARG A 9 19.18 -37.31 12.74
N VAL A 10 20.48 -37.26 12.46
CA VAL A 10 21.19 -36.01 12.18
C VAL A 10 20.66 -35.41 10.87
N GLY A 11 20.52 -36.23 9.82
CA GLY A 11 19.96 -35.80 8.54
C GLY A 11 18.53 -35.25 8.68
N ASN A 12 17.67 -35.95 9.42
CA ASN A 12 16.30 -35.46 9.67
C ASN A 12 16.28 -34.12 10.41
N LYS A 13 17.16 -33.92 11.40
CA LYS A 13 17.24 -32.67 12.15
C LYS A 13 17.70 -31.49 11.29
N ILE A 14 18.65 -31.73 10.37
CA ILE A 14 19.11 -30.74 9.39
C ILE A 14 17.98 -30.42 8.41
N LEU A 15 17.29 -31.44 7.89
CA LEU A 15 16.18 -31.24 6.95
C LEU A 15 15.03 -30.45 7.59
N SER A 16 14.65 -30.78 8.82
CA SER A 16 13.62 -30.02 9.55
C SER A 16 14.04 -28.57 9.80
N PHE A 17 15.33 -28.32 10.06
CA PHE A 17 15.84 -26.96 10.23
C PHE A 17 15.75 -26.16 8.92
N ILE A 18 16.16 -26.75 7.79
CA ILE A 18 16.04 -26.11 6.47
C ILE A 18 14.58 -25.82 6.15
N ALA A 19 13.68 -26.78 6.38
CA ALA A 19 12.25 -26.58 6.16
C ALA A 19 11.68 -25.44 7.02
N MET A 20 12.08 -25.33 8.29
CA MET A 20 11.69 -24.23 9.17
C MET A 20 12.16 -22.88 8.62
N VAL A 21 13.41 -22.79 8.15
CA VAL A 21 13.96 -21.56 7.57
C VAL A 21 13.18 -21.16 6.31
N LEU A 22 12.87 -22.12 5.43
CA LEU A 22 12.08 -21.85 4.23
C LEU A 22 10.68 -21.35 4.55
N VAL A 23 9.99 -21.98 5.52
CA VAL A 23 8.67 -21.52 5.99
C VAL A 23 8.74 -20.10 6.54
N LEU A 24 9.77 -19.78 7.33
CA LEU A 24 9.96 -18.44 7.88
C LEU A 24 10.15 -17.39 6.78
N ILE A 25 10.97 -17.69 5.76
CA ILE A 25 11.18 -16.80 4.62
C ILE A 25 9.88 -16.57 3.87
N MET A 26 9.10 -17.62 3.61
CA MET A 26 7.80 -17.50 2.94
C MET A 26 6.82 -16.65 3.75
N LEU A 27 6.80 -16.80 5.08
CA LEU A 27 5.95 -16.00 5.97
C LEU A 27 6.34 -14.52 5.94
N LEU A 28 7.64 -14.21 6.04
CA LEU A 28 8.15 -12.85 5.96
C LEU A 28 7.82 -12.21 4.61
N TYR A 29 7.97 -12.96 3.52
CA TYR A 29 7.63 -12.50 2.18
C TYR A 29 6.12 -12.22 2.04
N GLY A 30 5.28 -13.12 2.54
CA GLY A 30 3.82 -12.91 2.56
C GLY A 30 3.43 -11.67 3.37
N GLY A 31 4.01 -11.48 4.54
CA GLY A 31 3.80 -10.28 5.37
C GLY A 31 4.26 -8.99 4.67
N TYR A 32 5.42 -9.02 4.01
CA TYR A 32 5.91 -7.89 3.22
C TYR A 32 4.99 -7.57 2.04
N SER A 33 4.49 -8.59 1.32
CA SER A 33 3.54 -8.41 0.23
C SER A 33 2.25 -7.74 0.70
N LEU A 34 1.69 -8.20 1.83
CA LEU A 34 0.51 -7.59 2.44
C LEU A 34 0.76 -6.14 2.87
N TRP A 35 1.89 -5.88 3.53
CA TRP A 35 2.28 -4.53 3.94
C TRP A 35 2.41 -3.60 2.74
N ASN A 36 3.11 -4.03 1.69
CA ASN A 36 3.29 -3.27 0.46
C ASN A 36 1.95 -2.92 -0.19
N THR A 37 1.06 -3.90 -0.31
CA THR A 37 -0.28 -3.70 -0.86
C THR A 37 -1.07 -2.69 -0.01
N ILE A 38 -1.08 -2.84 1.32
CA ILE A 38 -1.74 -1.89 2.23
C ILE A 38 -1.14 -0.48 2.11
N MET A 39 0.19 -0.37 2.00
CA MET A 39 0.87 0.91 1.87
C MET A 39 0.57 1.59 0.53
N ILE A 40 0.47 0.83 -0.57
CA ILE A 40 0.04 1.35 -1.88
C ILE A 40 -1.39 1.85 -1.80
N TYR A 41 -2.32 1.07 -1.22
CA TYR A 41 -3.70 1.52 -1.03
C TYR A 41 -3.76 2.77 -0.14
N ARG A 42 -3.00 2.83 0.96
CA ARG A 42 -2.90 4.02 1.83
C ARG A 42 -2.25 5.22 1.13
N GLY A 43 -1.26 4.99 0.26
CA GLY A 43 -0.60 6.03 -0.53
C GLY A 43 -1.52 6.60 -1.62
N ALA A 44 -2.42 5.79 -2.18
CA ALA A 44 -3.49 6.27 -3.05
C ALA A 44 -4.48 7.20 -2.31
N PHE A 45 -4.55 7.11 -0.97
CA PHE A 45 -5.27 8.04 -0.09
C PHE A 45 -4.48 9.31 0.30
N SER A 46 -3.39 9.64 -0.40
CA SER A 46 -2.87 11.02 -0.45
C SER A 46 -3.92 12.03 -0.96
N SER A 47 -5.10 11.52 -1.35
CA SER A 47 -6.35 12.27 -1.48
C SER A 47 -6.73 13.05 -0.23
N ASN A 48 -6.36 12.70 1.01
CA ASN A 48 -6.72 13.54 2.18
C ASN A 48 -6.04 14.92 2.13
N ASP A 49 -4.80 14.98 1.63
CA ASP A 49 -4.12 16.25 1.37
C ASP A 49 -4.60 16.94 0.10
N LEU A 50 -5.17 16.22 -0.88
CA LEU A 50 -5.73 16.83 -2.09
C LEU A 50 -7.20 17.26 -1.92
N LEU A 51 -7.95 16.62 -1.02
CA LEU A 51 -9.34 16.92 -0.70
C LEU A 51 -9.48 18.34 -0.12
N LYS A 52 -8.44 18.88 0.54
CA LYS A 52 -8.39 20.28 0.98
C LYS A 52 -8.43 21.28 -0.17
N TYR A 53 -8.08 20.84 -1.38
CA TYR A 53 -8.11 21.64 -2.59
C TYR A 53 -9.31 21.33 -3.48
N GLN A 54 -10.22 20.44 -3.04
CA GLN A 54 -11.45 20.21 -3.79
C GLN A 54 -12.26 21.53 -3.82
N PRO A 55 -12.60 22.05 -5.01
CA PRO A 55 -13.41 23.25 -5.13
C PRO A 55 -14.88 22.90 -4.87
N THR A 56 -15.22 22.68 -3.61
CA THR A 56 -16.59 22.37 -3.17
C THR A 56 -17.47 23.61 -3.00
N GLY A 57 -16.91 24.82 -2.97
CA GLY A 57 -17.67 26.08 -2.79
C GLY A 57 -18.33 26.26 -1.41
N ASP A 58 -18.50 25.19 -0.64
CA ASP A 58 -19.33 25.13 0.56
C ASP A 58 -18.54 24.94 1.88
N GLY A 59 -17.23 25.19 1.90
CA GLY A 59 -16.38 24.96 3.09
C GLY A 59 -15.56 26.18 3.52
N PRO A 60 -15.30 26.39 4.83
CA PRO A 60 -14.51 27.53 5.32
C PRO A 60 -13.05 27.57 4.83
N ASN A 61 -12.57 26.48 4.21
CA ASN A 61 -11.24 26.36 3.58
C ASN A 61 -11.31 25.91 2.10
N SER A 62 -12.49 25.96 1.46
CA SER A 62 -12.60 25.53 0.06
C SER A 62 -12.01 26.59 -0.87
N ILE A 63 -11.06 26.19 -1.72
CA ILE A 63 -10.48 27.07 -2.74
C ILE A 63 -11.36 27.07 -3.99
N THR A 64 -11.38 28.17 -4.72
CA THR A 64 -12.03 28.20 -6.03
C THR A 64 -11.18 27.49 -7.08
N LEU A 65 -11.80 27.00 -8.17
CA LEU A 65 -11.05 26.39 -9.28
C LEU A 65 -9.99 27.34 -9.84
N GLY A 66 -10.28 28.64 -9.91
CA GLY A 66 -9.33 29.66 -10.34
C GLY A 66 -8.12 29.83 -9.41
N GLU A 67 -8.27 29.60 -8.10
CA GLU A 67 -7.16 29.59 -7.15
C GLU A 67 -6.35 28.29 -7.26
N LEU A 68 -7.00 27.17 -7.56
CA LEU A 68 -6.32 25.90 -7.82
C LEU A 68 -5.44 25.99 -9.08
N MET A 69 -5.95 26.63 -10.14
CA MET A 69 -5.18 26.89 -11.37
C MET A 69 -3.98 27.82 -11.14
N LYS A 70 -4.05 28.72 -10.16
CA LYS A 70 -2.90 29.56 -9.77
C LYS A 70 -1.83 28.76 -9.03
N LEU A 71 -2.24 27.77 -8.23
CA LEU A 71 -1.33 26.88 -7.52
C LEU A 71 -0.65 25.89 -8.47
N ASN A 72 -1.40 25.35 -9.44
CA ASN A 72 -0.89 24.52 -10.51
C ASN A 72 -1.57 24.87 -11.85
N LYS A 73 -0.79 25.41 -12.79
CA LYS A 73 -1.27 25.83 -14.12
C LYS A 73 -1.74 24.67 -14.99
N ASP A 74 -1.31 23.47 -14.70
CA ASP A 74 -1.69 22.28 -15.47
C ASP A 74 -3.12 21.84 -15.13
N VAL A 75 -3.68 22.26 -13.98
CA VAL A 75 -5.04 21.89 -13.63
C VAL A 75 -6.03 22.61 -14.55
N VAL A 76 -6.87 21.84 -15.23
CA VAL A 76 -7.94 22.33 -16.12
C VAL A 76 -9.35 22.13 -15.54
N GLY A 77 -9.48 21.32 -14.50
CA GLY A 77 -10.79 20.95 -13.96
C GLY A 77 -10.73 20.14 -12.67
N TRP A 78 -11.89 19.70 -12.20
CA TRP A 78 -12.01 18.75 -11.09
C TRP A 78 -13.12 17.74 -11.40
N ILE A 79 -12.84 16.44 -11.26
CA ILE A 79 -13.84 15.39 -11.42
C ILE A 79 -14.30 14.90 -10.03
N LYS A 80 -15.61 14.92 -9.82
CA LYS A 80 -16.27 14.35 -8.64
C LYS A 80 -17.40 13.45 -9.11
N ILE A 81 -17.38 12.19 -8.69
CA ILE A 81 -18.49 11.26 -8.93
C ILE A 81 -19.22 11.07 -7.61
N PHE A 82 -20.49 11.48 -7.57
CA PHE A 82 -21.35 11.36 -6.40
C PHE A 82 -21.48 9.90 -5.95
N ASP A 83 -21.59 9.70 -4.64
CA ASP A 83 -21.66 8.37 -3.99
C ASP A 83 -20.45 7.45 -4.25
N THR A 84 -19.31 8.03 -4.64
CA THR A 84 -18.03 7.31 -4.75
C THR A 84 -16.90 8.11 -4.10
N HIS A 85 -15.74 7.46 -3.93
CA HIS A 85 -14.51 8.12 -3.47
C HIS A 85 -13.74 8.83 -4.60
N ILE A 86 -14.30 8.94 -5.80
CA ILE A 86 -13.62 9.56 -6.95
C ILE A 86 -13.77 11.08 -6.83
N SER A 87 -12.69 11.75 -6.44
CA SER A 87 -12.60 13.20 -6.30
C SER A 87 -11.16 13.66 -6.54
N TYR A 88 -10.85 14.06 -7.78
CA TYR A 88 -9.48 14.37 -8.20
C TYR A 88 -9.42 15.60 -9.14
N PRO A 89 -8.31 16.35 -9.12
CA PRO A 89 -8.05 17.38 -10.12
C PRO A 89 -7.81 16.74 -11.49
N VAL A 90 -8.29 17.40 -12.54
CA VAL A 90 -7.99 17.06 -13.94
C VAL A 90 -6.88 18.00 -14.38
N VAL A 91 -5.76 17.44 -14.80
CA VAL A 91 -4.59 18.13 -15.37
C VAL A 91 -4.48 17.85 -16.86
#